data_AF-A0A3M2VGU2-F1
#
_entry.id   AF-A0A3M2VGU2-F1
#
_cell.length_a   1.000
_cell.length_b   1.000
_cell.length_c   1.000
_cell.angle_alpha   90.00
_cell.angle_beta   90.00
_cell.angle_gamma   90.00
#
_symmetry.space_group_name_H-M   'P 1'
#
loop_
_entity.id
_entity.type
_entity.pdbx_description
1 polymer ?
#
loop_
_entity_poly.entity_id
_entity_poly.type
_entity_poly.pdbx_seq_one_letter_code
_entity_poly.pdbx_strand_id
1 'polypeptide(L)' 'PVSTMRFDDSAYSLLGSALEDLTRERELILQSSTYTQRQTGSIQLPGALVSHITFTL' A
#
# COMPACT_ATOMS: atom_id res chain seq x y z
N PRO A 1 9.16 -16.90 8.58
CA PRO A 1 9.37 -15.52 9.07
C PRO A 1 10.31 -14.76 8.14
N VAL A 2 9.86 -13.64 7.58
CA VAL A 2 10.70 -12.76 6.74
C VAL A 2 11.32 -11.67 7.62
N SER A 3 12.57 -11.30 7.34
CA SER A 3 13.25 -10.18 8.00
C SER A 3 12.54 -8.87 7.69
N THR A 4 12.67 -7.87 8.56
CA THR A 4 12.19 -6.51 8.29
C THR A 4 12.86 -5.99 7.02
N MET A 5 12.06 -5.72 5.99
CA MET A 5 12.53 -5.17 4.72
C MET A 5 11.93 -3.77 4.52
N ARG A 6 12.70 -2.89 3.90
CA ARG A 6 12.24 -1.59 3.45
C ARG A 6 11.63 -1.71 2.07
N PHE A 7 10.58 -0.92 1.86
CA PHE A 7 9.96 -0.72 0.58
C PHE A 7 10.70 0.41 -0.15
N ASP A 8 11.28 0.12 -1.31
CA ASP A 8 12.11 1.08 -2.04
C ASP A 8 11.69 1.16 -3.52
N ASP A 9 10.41 1.44 -3.74
CA ASP A 9 9.84 1.67 -5.06
C ASP A 9 8.97 2.94 -5.08
N SER A 10 8.81 3.52 -6.26
CA SER A 10 7.99 4.71 -6.45
C SER A 10 6.52 4.34 -6.61
N ALA A 11 5.62 5.14 -6.00
CA ALA A 11 4.18 4.98 -6.17
C ALA A 11 3.74 5.04 -7.65
N TYR A 12 4.45 5.81 -8.47
CA TYR A 12 4.20 5.94 -9.90
C TYR A 12 4.53 4.67 -10.68
N SER A 13 5.63 3.98 -10.35
CA SER A 13 5.94 2.68 -10.95
C SER A 13 4.87 1.65 -10.57
N LEU A 14 4.52 1.61 -9.29
CA LEU A 14 3.60 0.63 -8.71
C LEU A 14 2.18 0.74 -9.23
N LEU A 15 1.64 1.97 -9.28
CA LEU A 15 0.28 2.23 -9.75
C LEU A 15 0.22 2.47 -11.27
N GLY A 16 1.38 2.55 -11.91
CA GLY A 16 1.52 2.72 -13.35
C GLY A 16 1.86 1.40 -14.03
N SER A 17 3.10 1.26 -14.46
CA SER A 17 3.56 0.13 -15.28
C SER A 17 3.57 -1.21 -14.56
N ALA A 18 3.71 -1.22 -13.23
CA ALA A 18 3.75 -2.47 -12.47
C ALA A 18 2.37 -2.97 -12.07
N LEU A 19 1.31 -2.16 -12.18
CA LEU A 19 -0.05 -2.55 -11.78
C LEU A 19 -0.66 -3.49 -12.81
N GLU A 20 -0.93 -4.73 -12.40
CA GLU A 20 -1.55 -5.73 -13.27
C GLU A 20 -3.07 -5.75 -13.09
N ASP A 21 -3.55 -5.73 -11.85
CA ASP A 21 -4.98 -5.77 -11.56
C ASP A 21 -5.32 -5.16 -10.18
N LEU A 22 -6.59 -4.81 -9.99
CA LEU A 22 -7.14 -4.37 -8.70
C LEU A 22 -8.25 -5.31 -8.28
N THR A 23 -8.24 -5.73 -7.02
CA THR A 23 -9.31 -6.58 -6.49
C THR A 23 -10.62 -5.82 -6.46
N ARG A 24 -11.72 -6.52 -6.72
CA ARG A 24 -13.07 -5.95 -6.62
C ARG A 24 -13.43 -5.58 -5.17
N GLU A 25 -13.01 -6.44 -4.23
CA GLU A 25 -13.21 -6.22 -2.81
C GLU A 25 -12.31 -5.09 -2.32
N ARG A 26 -12.89 -4.19 -1.52
CA ARG A 26 -12.18 -3.05 -0.93
C ARG A 26 -12.18 -3.22 0.58
N GLU A 27 -10.99 -3.21 1.16
CA GLU A 27 -10.83 -3.32 2.60
C GLU A 27 -10.87 -1.93 3.24
N LEU A 28 -11.57 -1.82 4.36
CA LEU A 28 -11.59 -0.61 5.18
C LEU A 28 -10.46 -0.68 6.19
N ILE A 29 -9.45 0.16 5.99
CA ILE A 29 -8.35 0.36 6.92
C ILE A 29 -8.76 1.50 7.86
N LEU A 30 -9.14 1.14 9.08
CA LEU A 30 -9.42 2.09 10.14
C LEU A 30 -8.12 2.73 10.60
N GLN A 31 -8.08 4.06 10.59
CA GLN A 31 -6.89 4.79 11.05
C GLN A 31 -6.84 4.80 12.58
N SER A 32 -5.73 4.29 13.12
CA SER A 32 -5.44 4.25 14.56
C SER A 32 -4.29 5.16 14.97
N SER A 33 -3.61 5.82 14.02
CA SER A 33 -2.46 6.68 14.25
C SER A 33 -2.87 8.14 14.45
N THR A 34 -2.69 8.66 15.67
CA THR A 34 -3.00 10.04 16.08
C THR A 34 -1.81 11.00 16.01
N TYR A 35 -0.68 10.59 15.43
CA TYR A 35 0.57 11.35 15.52
C TYR A 35 0.66 12.46 14.45
N THR A 36 0.03 13.60 14.74
CA THR A 36 0.46 15.00 14.49
C THR A 36 -0.78 15.91 14.47
N GLN A 37 -1.88 15.47 13.84
CA GLN A 37 -3.17 16.15 13.77
C GLN A 37 -4.29 15.09 13.81
N ARG A 38 -5.48 15.46 14.30
CA ARG A 38 -6.66 14.58 14.32
C ARG A 38 -7.03 14.18 12.89
N GLN A 39 -6.63 12.99 12.45
CA GLN A 39 -7.07 12.42 11.18
C GLN A 39 -8.40 11.70 11.38
N THR A 40 -9.43 12.15 10.65
CA THR A 40 -10.80 11.60 10.70
C THR A 40 -11.09 10.70 9.49
N GLY A 41 -10.10 10.45 8.64
CA GLY A 41 -10.29 9.71 7.39
C GLY A 41 -9.95 8.24 7.55
N SER A 42 -10.90 7.34 7.39
CA SER A 42 -10.59 5.93 7.10
C SER A 42 -10.23 5.76 5.63
N ILE A 43 -9.39 4.79 5.31
CA ILE A 43 -9.00 4.50 3.94
C ILE A 43 -9.75 3.25 3.48
N GLN A 44 -10.44 3.34 2.33
CA GLN A 44 -11.06 2.18 1.70
C GLN A 44 -10.41 1.96 0.33
N LEU A 45 -9.57 0.94 0.24
CA LEU A 45 -8.80 0.66 -0.97
C LEU A 45 -8.97 -0.80 -1.40
N PRO A 46 -9.00 -1.06 -2.71
CA PRO A 46 -8.84 -2.41 -3.22
C PRO A 46 -7.40 -2.91 -2.97
N GLY A 47 -7.22 -4.22 -2.92
CA GLY A 47 -5.91 -4.83 -3.08
C GLY A 47 -5.39 -4.60 -4.51
N ALA A 48 -4.09 -4.49 -4.66
CA ALA A 48 -3.42 -4.33 -5.95
C ALA A 48 -2.52 -5.54 -6.22
N LEU A 49 -2.67 -6.14 -7.39
CA LEU A 49 -1.72 -7.11 -7.92
C LEU A 49 -0.69 -6.35 -8.75
N VAL A 50 0.57 -6.49 -8.38
CA VAL A 50 1.68 -5.84 -9.08
C VAL A 50 2.70 -6.88 -9.56
N SER A 51 3.22 -6.67 -10.76
CA SER A 51 4.17 -7.56 -11.43
C SER A 51 5.51 -7.64 -10.71
N HIS A 52 5.94 -6.54 -10.09
CA HIS A 52 7.20 -6.44 -9.35
C HIS A 52 7.13 -5.38 -8.26
N ILE A 53 7.89 -5.62 -7.18
CA ILE A 53 8.17 -4.67 -6.10
C ILE A 53 9.65 -4.81 -5.73
N THR A 54 10.32 -3.68 -5.52
CA THR A 54 11.68 -3.66 -4.98
C THR A 54 11.67 -3.57 -3.45
N PHE A 55 12.30 -4.55 -2.80
CA PHE A 55 12.53 -4.58 -1.36
C PHE A 55 14.03 -4.49 -1.06
N THR A 56 14.41 -3.68 -0.08
CA THR A 56 15.79 -3.53 0.40
C THR A 56 15.91 -3.99 1.85
N LEU A 57 17.06 -4.56 2.23
CA LEU A 57 17.35 -5.03 3.59
C LEU A 57 17.88 -3.90 4.48
#